data_AF-A0A9E1L717-F1
#
_entry.id   AF-A0A9E1L717-F1
#
_cell.length_a   1.000
_cell.length_b   1.000
_cell.length_c   1.000
_cell.angle_alpha   90.00
_cell.angle_beta   90.00
_cell.angle_gamma   90.00
#
_symmetry.space_group_name_H-M   'P 1'
#
loop_
_entity.id
_entity.type
_entity.pdbx_description
1 polymer ?
#
loop_
_entity_poly.entity_id
_entity_poly.type
_entity_poly.pdbx_seq_one_letter_code
_entity_poly.pdbx_strand_id
1 'polypeptide(L)'
;MRKILLIIPLFLFGFSMMMHPEDPKSRDHNSLGFGVAGDVAILDGIFFVGQTSSSLNNGSVYIYNGNGESPLESREIFPPNSIITGYNFGHSIDALGDNLVIGSPHRTNSEGKVFLYGRNNDDWNLIQELSPNISNTTSNFGSEVVITDQHIFIADQYYDEEKGAVFHFTKDPIDNKWEYKSFITYADMQNDGYFGHSISVEGDRLLIGSRNGNLAVLFEYNNSRWEEKHTFTAEKYQSKGRYGYAVELSDNRAIIGYPGYNSYGAFDIYQFENESWIKKVEVTNP
;
A
#
# COMPACT_ATOMS: atom_id res chain seq x y z
N MET A 1 64.15 13.01 -3.21
CA MET A 1 63.13 11.95 -3.43
C MET A 1 61.75 12.57 -3.29
N ARG A 2 61.04 12.83 -4.38
CA ARG A 2 59.65 13.34 -4.40
C ARG A 2 58.79 12.25 -5.04
N LYS A 3 57.88 11.65 -4.28
CA LYS A 3 56.90 10.69 -4.81
C LYS A 3 55.76 11.45 -5.47
N ILE A 4 55.54 11.21 -6.75
CA ILE A 4 54.38 11.72 -7.49
C ILE A 4 53.25 10.71 -7.27
N LEU A 5 52.16 11.14 -6.61
CA LEU A 5 50.94 10.35 -6.50
C LEU A 5 50.11 10.58 -7.78
N LEU A 6 49.99 9.55 -8.60
CA LEU A 6 49.06 9.53 -9.74
C LEU A 6 47.67 9.17 -9.21
N ILE A 7 46.77 10.13 -9.19
CA ILE A 7 45.34 9.90 -8.94
C ILE A 7 44.73 9.49 -10.29
N ILE A 8 44.41 8.22 -10.45
CA ILE A 8 43.63 7.73 -11.58
C ILE A 8 42.15 7.94 -11.22
N PRO A 9 41.39 8.77 -11.94
CA PRO A 9 39.96 8.90 -11.70
C PRO A 9 39.29 7.58 -12.12
N LEU A 10 38.73 6.87 -11.15
CA LEU A 10 37.88 5.71 -11.41
C LEU A 10 36.55 6.22 -11.96
N PHE A 11 36.41 6.24 -13.28
CA PHE A 11 35.10 6.45 -13.90
C PHE A 11 34.25 5.20 -13.63
N LEU A 12 33.34 5.29 -12.65
CA LEU A 12 32.22 4.35 -12.55
C LEU A 12 31.32 4.59 -13.76
N PHE A 13 31.48 3.77 -14.80
CA PHE A 13 30.45 3.60 -15.81
C PHE A 13 29.27 2.89 -15.12
N GLY A 14 28.23 3.66 -14.79
CA GLY A 14 26.94 3.09 -14.45
C GLY A 14 26.42 2.34 -15.67
N PHE A 15 26.49 1.02 -15.65
CA PHE A 15 25.84 0.21 -16.67
C PHE A 15 24.32 0.36 -16.49
N SER A 16 23.68 1.10 -17.39
CA SER A 16 22.21 1.21 -17.50
C SER A 16 21.55 -0.09 -18.00
N MET A 17 22.12 -1.25 -17.68
CA MET A 17 21.67 -2.57 -18.15
C MET A 17 20.95 -3.39 -17.07
N MET A 18 20.75 -2.87 -15.86
CA MET A 18 19.97 -3.55 -14.81
C MET A 18 18.48 -3.23 -14.91
N MET A 19 17.91 -3.45 -16.09
CA MET A 19 16.47 -3.58 -16.30
C MET A 19 16.18 -5.06 -16.51
N HIS A 20 15.08 -5.57 -15.95
CA HIS A 20 14.69 -6.98 -15.98
C HIS A 20 14.75 -7.52 -17.42
N PRO A 21 15.06 -8.80 -17.69
CA PRO A 21 15.08 -9.33 -19.06
C PRO A 21 13.77 -9.12 -19.82
N GLU A 22 12.65 -9.03 -19.10
CA GLU A 22 11.33 -8.71 -19.65
C GLU A 22 10.98 -7.21 -19.65
N ASP A 23 11.86 -6.35 -19.11
CA ASP A 23 11.67 -4.92 -19.27
C ASP A 23 11.65 -4.59 -20.77
N PRO A 24 10.63 -3.87 -21.24
CA PRO A 24 10.50 -3.58 -22.65
C PRO A 24 11.53 -2.52 -23.05
N LYS A 25 12.73 -2.97 -23.42
CA LYS A 25 13.89 -2.12 -23.77
C LYS A 25 13.68 -1.21 -24.99
N SER A 26 12.53 -1.30 -25.67
CA SER A 26 12.22 -0.54 -26.89
C SER A 26 10.73 -0.56 -27.27
N ARG A 27 9.82 -0.13 -26.39
CA ARG A 27 8.38 -0.12 -26.74
C ARG A 27 7.81 1.28 -26.95
N ASP A 28 7.01 1.38 -28.00
CA ASP A 28 6.21 2.55 -28.30
C ASP A 28 5.22 2.76 -27.14
N HIS A 29 5.12 3.99 -26.64
CA HIS A 29 4.40 4.35 -25.42
C HIS A 29 2.87 4.14 -25.52
N ASN A 30 2.41 3.64 -26.66
CA ASN A 30 1.02 3.46 -27.06
C ASN A 30 0.61 1.98 -27.23
N SER A 31 1.40 1.01 -26.76
CA SER A 31 0.99 -0.40 -26.87
C SER A 31 -0.14 -0.71 -25.88
N LEU A 32 -1.38 -0.55 -26.35
CA LEU A 32 -2.59 -1.07 -25.71
C LEU A 32 -2.35 -2.55 -25.34
N GLY A 33 -2.60 -2.90 -24.09
CA GLY A 33 -2.67 -4.30 -23.66
C GLY A 33 -1.86 -4.69 -22.44
N PHE A 34 -0.84 -3.93 -22.06
CA PHE A 34 -0.01 -4.27 -20.90
C PHE A 34 -0.37 -3.35 -19.74
N GLY A 35 -0.57 -3.94 -18.56
CA GLY A 35 -0.90 -3.17 -17.36
C GLY A 35 0.27 -2.31 -16.86
N VAL A 36 0.01 -1.44 -15.90
CA VAL A 36 1.03 -0.69 -15.15
C VAL A 36 1.35 -1.42 -13.84
N ALA A 37 2.53 -1.19 -13.27
CA ALA A 37 2.85 -1.70 -11.94
C ALA A 37 1.80 -1.19 -10.94
N GLY A 38 1.22 -2.12 -10.18
CA GLY A 38 0.42 -1.84 -9.00
C GLY A 38 1.33 -1.72 -7.79
N ASP A 39 1.09 -2.57 -6.81
CA ASP A 39 1.85 -2.60 -5.56
C ASP A 39 2.90 -3.72 -5.53
N VAL A 40 3.83 -3.63 -4.56
CA VAL A 40 4.88 -4.61 -4.32
C VAL A 40 4.91 -5.01 -2.85
N ALA A 41 4.66 -6.28 -2.57
CA ALA A 41 4.85 -6.88 -1.24
C ALA A 41 6.08 -7.79 -1.23
N ILE A 42 6.75 -7.88 -0.09
CA ILE A 42 7.92 -8.74 0.11
C ILE A 42 7.69 -9.61 1.34
N LEU A 43 7.83 -10.92 1.19
CA LEU A 43 7.72 -11.89 2.29
C LEU A 43 8.78 -12.98 2.10
N ASP A 44 9.66 -13.15 3.08
CA ASP A 44 10.69 -14.19 3.09
C ASP A 44 11.54 -14.27 1.79
N GLY A 45 11.83 -13.12 1.18
CA GLY A 45 12.59 -13.04 -0.08
C GLY A 45 11.78 -13.36 -1.34
N ILE A 46 10.46 -13.54 -1.21
CA ILE A 46 9.50 -13.62 -2.32
C ILE A 46 8.98 -12.21 -2.59
N PHE A 47 8.98 -11.80 -3.87
CA PHE A 47 8.43 -10.52 -4.31
C PHE A 47 7.10 -10.75 -5.02
N PHE A 48 6.05 -10.11 -4.53
CA PHE A 48 4.74 -10.07 -5.18
C PHE A 48 4.62 -8.73 -5.90
N VAL A 49 4.43 -8.74 -7.21
CA VAL A 49 4.38 -7.52 -8.02
C VAL A 49 3.06 -7.49 -8.78
N GLY A 50 2.22 -6.51 -8.45
CA GLY A 50 0.95 -6.30 -9.12
C GLY A 50 1.11 -5.73 -10.52
N GLN A 51 0.32 -6.24 -11.46
CA GLN A 51 0.10 -5.65 -12.77
C GLN A 51 -1.36 -5.24 -12.88
N THR A 52 -1.65 -3.95 -12.95
CA THR A 52 -3.01 -3.40 -12.95
C THR A 52 -3.33 -2.70 -14.26
N SER A 53 -4.59 -2.29 -14.46
CA SER A 53 -4.98 -1.44 -15.59
C SER A 53 -4.69 -2.03 -16.98
N SER A 54 -4.44 -3.34 -17.06
CA SER A 54 -4.31 -4.07 -18.31
C SER A 54 -5.62 -3.99 -19.08
N SER A 55 -5.54 -3.71 -20.38
CA SER A 55 -6.70 -3.82 -21.26
C SER A 55 -6.91 -5.25 -21.80
N LEU A 56 -5.99 -6.18 -21.49
CA LEU A 56 -6.10 -7.60 -21.85
C LEU A 56 -6.72 -8.44 -20.73
N ASN A 57 -6.61 -8.02 -19.47
CA ASN A 57 -7.10 -8.79 -18.32
C ASN A 57 -7.51 -7.86 -17.14
N ASN A 58 -8.02 -8.48 -16.08
CA ASN A 58 -8.45 -7.81 -14.85
C ASN A 58 -7.29 -7.51 -13.88
N GLY A 59 -6.06 -7.44 -14.40
CA GLY A 59 -4.83 -7.42 -13.63
C GLY A 59 -4.33 -8.82 -13.24
N SER A 60 -3.14 -8.88 -12.69
CA SER A 60 -2.48 -10.09 -12.19
C SER A 60 -1.44 -9.76 -11.12
N VAL A 61 -0.96 -10.77 -10.40
CA VAL A 61 0.16 -10.64 -9.47
C VAL A 61 1.26 -11.61 -9.88
N TYR A 62 2.44 -11.08 -10.18
CA TYR A 62 3.63 -11.86 -10.44
C TYR A 62 4.34 -12.19 -9.13
N ILE A 63 4.79 -13.42 -8.99
CA ILE A 63 5.55 -13.92 -7.84
C ILE A 63 6.96 -14.22 -8.31
N TYR A 64 7.95 -13.54 -7.74
CA TYR A 64 9.37 -13.79 -8.02
C TYR A 64 10.06 -14.36 -6.79
N ASN A 65 10.77 -15.47 -6.95
CA ASN A 65 11.62 -16.02 -5.91
C ASN A 65 13.00 -15.37 -5.97
N GLY A 66 13.35 -14.58 -4.95
CA GLY A 66 14.63 -13.90 -4.83
C GLY A 66 15.78 -14.80 -4.39
N ASN A 67 15.93 -16.00 -4.98
CA ASN A 67 17.02 -16.93 -4.65
C ASN A 67 18.40 -16.46 -5.16
N GLY A 68 18.48 -15.29 -5.78
CA GLY A 68 19.72 -14.70 -6.30
C GLY A 68 20.18 -15.29 -7.63
N GLU A 69 19.40 -16.19 -8.24
CA GLU A 69 19.67 -16.74 -9.55
C GLU A 69 18.94 -15.94 -10.64
N SER A 70 19.55 -15.86 -11.83
CA SER A 70 19.02 -15.12 -12.97
C SER A 70 18.88 -16.05 -14.18
N PRO A 71 17.73 -16.04 -14.90
CA PRO A 71 16.55 -15.18 -14.69
C PRO A 71 15.78 -15.57 -13.41
N LEU A 72 15.08 -14.59 -12.83
CA LEU A 72 14.16 -14.86 -11.71
C LEU A 72 13.03 -15.75 -12.24
N GLU A 73 12.76 -16.87 -11.57
CA GLU A 73 11.58 -17.67 -11.87
C GLU A 73 10.34 -16.91 -11.41
N SER A 74 9.38 -16.74 -12.32
CA SER A 74 8.13 -16.04 -12.05
C SER A 74 6.92 -16.97 -12.20
N ARG A 75 5.99 -16.88 -11.25
CA ARG A 75 4.62 -17.42 -11.38
C ARG A 75 3.63 -16.27 -11.42
N GLU A 76 2.41 -16.53 -11.87
CA GLU A 76 1.37 -15.51 -11.99
C GLU A 76 0.08 -15.98 -11.31
N ILE A 77 -0.48 -15.12 -10.46
CA ILE A 77 -1.82 -15.28 -9.90
C ILE A 77 -2.77 -14.43 -10.74
N PHE A 78 -3.79 -15.08 -11.29
CA PHE A 78 -4.91 -14.40 -11.93
C PHE A 78 -6.07 -14.20 -10.95
N PRO A 79 -6.88 -13.14 -11.14
CA PRO A 79 -8.12 -12.99 -10.40
C PRO A 79 -9.05 -14.20 -10.60
N PRO A 80 -9.92 -14.52 -9.63
CA PRO A 80 -10.91 -15.58 -9.79
C PRO A 80 -11.78 -15.39 -11.03
N ASN A 81 -12.16 -16.49 -11.70
CA ASN A 81 -12.92 -16.48 -12.96
C ASN A 81 -14.29 -15.77 -12.88
N SER A 82 -14.80 -15.50 -11.67
CA SER A 82 -16.02 -14.73 -11.44
C SER A 82 -15.87 -13.25 -11.80
N ILE A 83 -14.63 -12.74 -11.90
CA ILE A 83 -14.36 -11.36 -12.27
C ILE A 83 -14.38 -11.21 -13.80
N ILE A 84 -15.37 -10.49 -14.32
CA ILE A 84 -15.63 -10.42 -15.76
C ILE A 84 -14.71 -9.40 -16.44
N THR A 85 -14.84 -8.10 -16.13
CA THR A 85 -14.02 -7.03 -16.73
C THR A 85 -13.90 -5.82 -15.81
N GLY A 86 -12.83 -5.02 -15.99
CA GLY A 86 -12.71 -3.69 -15.41
C GLY A 86 -12.09 -3.63 -14.01
N TYR A 87 -11.59 -4.74 -13.49
CA TYR A 87 -10.92 -4.77 -12.18
C TYR A 87 -9.41 -4.54 -12.30
N ASN A 88 -8.81 -4.08 -11.20
CA ASN A 88 -7.37 -3.85 -11.05
C ASN A 88 -6.80 -4.82 -10.01
N PHE A 89 -6.90 -6.13 -10.26
CA PHE A 89 -6.30 -7.13 -9.40
C PHE A 89 -4.78 -6.92 -9.30
N GLY A 90 -4.24 -6.94 -8.08
CA GLY A 90 -2.86 -6.57 -7.80
C GLY A 90 -2.66 -5.06 -7.61
N HIS A 91 -3.72 -4.29 -7.34
CA HIS A 91 -3.59 -2.85 -7.11
C HIS A 91 -2.91 -2.52 -5.79
N SER A 92 -3.24 -3.26 -4.74
CA SER A 92 -2.63 -3.22 -3.43
C SER A 92 -2.36 -4.66 -3.00
N ILE A 93 -1.23 -4.90 -2.35
CA ILE A 93 -0.78 -6.24 -1.98
C ILE A 93 -0.10 -6.16 -0.62
N ASP A 94 -0.51 -7.02 0.31
CA ASP A 94 0.24 -7.22 1.54
C ASP A 94 0.31 -8.70 1.90
N ALA A 95 1.40 -9.12 2.53
CA ALA A 95 1.71 -10.52 2.77
C ALA A 95 2.29 -10.74 4.17
N LEU A 96 1.73 -11.72 4.89
CA LEU A 96 2.19 -12.09 6.22
C LEU A 96 2.06 -13.60 6.45
N GLY A 97 3.19 -14.24 6.75
CA GLY A 97 3.25 -15.69 6.96
C GLY A 97 2.69 -16.44 5.76
N ASP A 98 1.65 -17.24 5.96
CA ASP A 98 1.00 -17.98 4.87
C ASP A 98 -0.17 -17.23 4.20
N ASN A 99 -0.33 -15.93 4.48
CA ASN A 99 -1.45 -15.13 3.95
C ASN A 99 -0.95 -14.07 2.97
N LEU A 100 -1.70 -13.89 1.89
CA LEU A 100 -1.50 -12.85 0.88
C LEU A 100 -2.84 -12.18 0.61
N VAL A 101 -2.94 -10.88 0.87
CA VAL A 101 -4.13 -10.07 0.62
C VAL A 101 -3.91 -9.27 -0.64
N ILE A 102 -4.84 -9.36 -1.58
CA ILE A 102 -4.77 -8.67 -2.88
C ILE A 102 -6.01 -7.81 -3.07
N GLY A 103 -5.81 -6.50 -3.18
CA GLY A 103 -6.81 -5.54 -3.57
C GLY A 103 -7.06 -5.53 -5.08
N SER A 104 -8.32 -5.35 -5.43
CA SER A 104 -8.82 -5.31 -6.80
C SER A 104 -9.94 -4.27 -6.92
N PRO A 105 -9.64 -2.97 -6.83
CA PRO A 105 -10.59 -1.91 -7.14
C PRO A 105 -11.13 -2.05 -8.55
N HIS A 106 -12.34 -1.57 -8.77
CA HIS A 106 -12.95 -1.52 -10.09
C HIS A 106 -12.71 -0.14 -10.73
N ARG A 107 -12.45 -0.11 -12.05
CA ARG A 107 -12.11 1.11 -12.79
C ARG A 107 -13.28 2.06 -13.02
N THR A 108 -14.51 1.60 -12.80
CA THR A 108 -15.72 2.42 -12.97
C THR A 108 -16.57 2.35 -11.70
N ASN A 109 -17.68 1.58 -11.72
CA ASN A 109 -18.75 1.77 -10.74
C ASN A 109 -19.15 0.48 -10.00
N SER A 110 -18.72 -0.70 -10.46
CA SER A 110 -18.91 -1.93 -9.68
C SER A 110 -18.10 -1.89 -8.40
N GLU A 111 -18.59 -2.50 -7.33
CA GLU A 111 -17.87 -2.61 -6.07
C GLU A 111 -16.47 -3.20 -6.28
N GLY A 112 -15.46 -2.59 -5.66
CA GLY A 112 -14.11 -3.14 -5.61
C GLY A 112 -14.08 -4.46 -4.84
N LYS A 113 -13.01 -5.24 -5.02
CA LYS A 113 -12.90 -6.59 -4.44
C LYS A 113 -11.57 -6.75 -3.72
N VAL A 114 -11.56 -7.59 -2.70
CA VAL A 114 -10.33 -7.99 -2.00
C VAL A 114 -10.33 -9.50 -1.81
N PHE A 115 -9.20 -10.11 -2.07
CA PHE A 115 -9.03 -11.55 -2.03
C PHE A 115 -7.92 -11.94 -1.06
N LEU A 116 -8.19 -12.92 -0.23
CA LEU A 116 -7.22 -13.54 0.65
C LEU A 116 -6.79 -14.88 0.04
N TYR A 117 -5.49 -15.03 -0.17
CA TYR A 117 -4.84 -16.24 -0.62
C TYR A 117 -4.02 -16.87 0.51
N GLY A 118 -3.99 -18.19 0.51
CA GLY A 118 -3.19 -19.01 1.41
C GLY A 118 -2.06 -19.71 0.69
N ARG A 119 -0.88 -19.72 1.31
CA ARG A 119 0.26 -20.48 0.82
C ARG A 119 -0.03 -21.99 0.94
N ASN A 120 0.21 -22.71 -0.14
CA ASN A 120 0.14 -24.16 -0.20
C ASN A 120 1.35 -24.68 -1.00
N ASN A 121 2.40 -25.09 -0.27
CA ASN A 121 3.73 -25.35 -0.83
C ASN A 121 4.29 -24.08 -1.52
N ASP A 122 4.53 -24.15 -2.83
CA ASP A 122 5.03 -23.05 -3.65
C ASP A 122 3.91 -22.27 -4.37
N ASP A 123 2.65 -22.63 -4.15
CA ASP A 123 1.49 -22.00 -4.78
C ASP A 123 0.63 -21.23 -3.78
N TRP A 124 -0.23 -20.35 -4.30
CA TRP A 124 -1.16 -19.52 -3.54
C TRP A 124 -2.58 -19.80 -3.98
N ASN A 125 -3.42 -20.28 -3.06
CA ASN A 125 -4.81 -20.64 -3.34
C ASN A 125 -5.77 -19.66 -2.68
N LEU A 126 -6.84 -19.29 -3.38
CA LEU A 126 -7.87 -18.42 -2.82
C LEU A 126 -8.52 -19.10 -1.59
N ILE A 127 -8.45 -18.44 -0.44
CA ILE A 127 -9.14 -18.84 0.80
C ILE A 127 -10.50 -18.15 0.88
N GLN A 128 -10.54 -16.84 0.62
CA GLN A 128 -11.72 -16.03 0.90
C GLN A 128 -11.78 -14.77 0.02
N GLU A 129 -12.98 -14.39 -0.42
CA GLU A 129 -13.27 -13.01 -0.87
C GLU A 129 -13.71 -12.19 0.34
N LEU A 130 -12.97 -11.13 0.66
CA LEU A 130 -13.24 -10.25 1.79
C LEU A 130 -14.25 -9.18 1.35
N SER A 131 -15.43 -9.20 1.95
CA SER A 131 -16.45 -8.17 1.76
C SER A 131 -17.13 -7.89 3.10
N PRO A 132 -17.41 -6.62 3.43
CA PRO A 132 -18.08 -6.28 4.67
C PRO A 132 -19.57 -6.66 4.65
N ASN A 133 -20.12 -7.12 3.51
CA ASN A 133 -21.50 -7.54 3.31
C ASN A 133 -22.55 -6.50 3.77
N ILE A 134 -22.15 -5.22 3.82
CA ILE A 134 -22.98 -4.05 4.06
C ILE A 134 -22.97 -3.20 2.78
N SER A 135 -24.12 -2.63 2.41
CA SER A 135 -24.37 -2.14 1.04
C SER A 135 -23.78 -0.75 0.71
N ASN A 136 -22.55 -0.45 1.12
CA ASN A 136 -22.00 0.91 1.05
C ASN A 136 -20.52 1.01 0.63
N THR A 137 -19.88 -0.09 0.25
CA THR A 137 -18.58 -0.06 -0.43
C THR A 137 -18.72 0.43 -1.86
N THR A 138 -17.70 1.10 -2.35
CA THR A 138 -17.66 1.71 -3.68
C THR A 138 -16.76 0.90 -4.61
N SER A 139 -16.55 1.41 -5.83
CA SER A 139 -15.58 0.85 -6.76
C SER A 139 -14.13 0.91 -6.28
N ASN A 140 -13.82 1.73 -5.27
CA ASN A 140 -12.47 1.88 -4.75
C ASN A 140 -12.15 0.97 -3.56
N PHE A 141 -13.08 0.12 -3.13
CA PHE A 141 -12.82 -0.88 -2.11
C PHE A 141 -11.65 -1.79 -2.51
N GLY A 142 -10.67 -1.95 -1.62
CA GLY A 142 -9.41 -2.64 -1.91
C GLY A 142 -8.33 -1.74 -2.49
N SER A 143 -8.45 -0.42 -2.35
CA SER A 143 -7.44 0.52 -2.85
C SER A 143 -6.13 0.50 -2.06
N GLU A 144 -6.20 0.11 -0.80
CA GLU A 144 -5.07 -0.18 0.09
C GLU A 144 -5.46 -1.40 0.92
N VAL A 145 -4.51 -2.31 1.16
CA VAL A 145 -4.70 -3.46 2.04
C VAL A 145 -3.51 -3.62 2.96
N VAL A 146 -3.77 -3.98 4.22
CA VAL A 146 -2.73 -4.27 5.21
C VAL A 146 -3.17 -5.46 6.05
N ILE A 147 -2.27 -6.40 6.31
CA ILE A 147 -2.51 -7.60 7.12
C ILE A 147 -1.56 -7.69 8.31
N THR A 148 -2.12 -8.03 9.47
CA THR A 148 -1.40 -8.45 10.67
C THR A 148 -1.88 -9.83 11.11
N ASP A 149 -1.28 -10.37 12.18
CA ASP A 149 -1.72 -11.66 12.74
C ASP A 149 -3.20 -11.67 13.17
N GLN A 150 -3.77 -10.50 13.49
CA GLN A 150 -5.11 -10.37 14.06
C GLN A 150 -6.06 -9.48 13.26
N HIS A 151 -5.52 -8.65 12.35
CA HIS A 151 -6.28 -7.61 11.67
C HIS A 151 -6.00 -7.61 10.18
N ILE A 152 -7.05 -7.37 9.38
CA ILE A 152 -6.91 -6.92 8.00
C ILE A 152 -7.60 -5.57 7.89
N PHE A 153 -6.93 -4.62 7.27
CA PHE A 153 -7.46 -3.30 6.95
C PHE A 153 -7.62 -3.18 5.44
N ILE A 154 -8.75 -2.65 5.00
CA ILE A 154 -9.07 -2.47 3.58
C ILE A 154 -9.59 -1.05 3.39
N ALA A 155 -8.93 -0.26 2.56
CA ALA A 155 -9.39 1.09 2.25
C ALA A 155 -10.43 1.14 1.12
N ASP A 156 -11.34 2.09 1.26
CA ASP A 156 -12.22 2.59 0.23
C ASP A 156 -12.18 4.12 0.23
N GLN A 157 -11.38 4.71 -0.65
CA GLN A 157 -11.15 6.16 -0.64
C GLN A 157 -12.37 6.94 -1.17
N TYR A 158 -13.30 6.28 -1.89
CA TYR A 158 -14.49 6.95 -2.45
C TYR A 158 -15.73 6.85 -1.54
N TYR A 159 -15.59 6.22 -0.38
CA TYR A 159 -16.63 6.14 0.62
C TYR A 159 -17.10 7.53 1.10
N ASP A 160 -18.41 7.69 1.29
CA ASP A 160 -19.09 8.91 1.80
C ASP A 160 -18.62 10.20 1.13
N GLU A 161 -18.96 10.38 -0.16
CA GLU A 161 -18.57 11.56 -0.95
C GLU A 161 -17.05 11.76 -0.96
N GLU A 162 -16.31 10.67 -1.15
CA GLU A 162 -14.84 10.66 -1.25
C GLU A 162 -14.11 11.14 0.02
N LYS A 163 -14.78 11.15 1.18
CA LYS A 163 -14.10 11.33 2.47
C LYS A 163 -13.18 10.16 2.78
N GLY A 164 -13.58 8.94 2.39
CA GLY A 164 -12.83 7.71 2.54
C GLY A 164 -13.06 7.00 3.89
N ALA A 165 -12.90 5.68 3.87
CA ALA A 165 -13.02 4.82 5.05
C ALA A 165 -12.04 3.64 4.99
N VAL A 166 -11.71 3.10 6.16
CA VAL A 166 -10.92 1.87 6.30
C VAL A 166 -11.74 0.81 7.00
N PHE A 167 -12.01 -0.29 6.31
CA PHE A 167 -12.77 -1.42 6.82
C PHE A 167 -11.83 -2.37 7.57
N HIS A 168 -12.24 -2.79 8.76
CA HIS A 168 -11.48 -3.63 9.67
C HIS A 168 -12.09 -5.02 9.74
N PHE A 169 -11.26 -6.02 9.46
CA PHE A 169 -11.59 -7.44 9.57
C PHE A 169 -10.75 -8.07 10.67
N THR A 170 -11.33 -9.02 11.38
CA THR A 170 -10.67 -9.80 12.43
C THR A 170 -10.78 -11.29 12.15
N LYS A 171 -9.77 -12.04 12.52
CA LYS A 171 -9.78 -13.50 12.38
C LYS A 171 -10.66 -14.15 13.45
N ASP A 172 -11.65 -14.94 13.05
CA ASP A 172 -12.44 -15.76 13.95
C ASP A 172 -11.57 -16.91 14.50
N PRO A 173 -11.40 -17.04 15.83
CA PRO A 173 -10.58 -18.09 16.42
C PRO A 173 -11.16 -19.51 16.27
N ILE A 174 -12.45 -19.66 15.90
CA ILE A 174 -13.13 -20.94 15.78
C ILE A 174 -12.91 -21.57 14.40
N ASP A 175 -13.21 -20.82 13.33
CA ASP A 175 -13.16 -21.34 11.95
C ASP A 175 -12.01 -20.77 11.11
N ASN A 176 -11.17 -19.90 11.70
CA ASN A 176 -10.03 -19.23 11.07
C ASN A 176 -10.38 -18.35 9.87
N LYS A 177 -11.65 -17.95 9.69
CA LYS A 177 -12.03 -17.00 8.64
C LYS A 177 -11.84 -15.56 9.10
N TRP A 178 -11.72 -14.67 8.13
CA TRP A 178 -11.66 -13.24 8.37
C TRP A 178 -13.05 -12.64 8.27
N GLU A 179 -13.53 -12.07 9.36
CA GLU A 179 -14.86 -11.48 9.44
C GLU A 179 -14.80 -9.97 9.58
N TYR A 180 -15.71 -9.28 8.91
CA TYR A 180 -15.86 -7.84 9.05
C TYR A 180 -16.29 -7.48 10.48
N LYS A 181 -15.57 -6.52 11.07
CA LYS A 181 -15.77 -6.11 12.46
C LYS A 181 -16.33 -4.70 12.59
N SER A 182 -15.72 -3.75 11.87
CA SER A 182 -16.06 -2.32 11.93
C SER A 182 -15.42 -1.57 10.77
N PHE A 183 -15.71 -0.29 10.65
CA PHE A 183 -14.99 0.62 9.75
C PHE A 183 -14.53 1.86 10.53
N ILE A 184 -13.46 2.48 10.03
CA ILE A 184 -12.77 3.61 10.64
C ILE A 184 -12.89 4.78 9.66
N THR A 185 -13.29 5.93 10.19
CA THR A 185 -13.44 7.20 9.46
C THR A 185 -12.86 8.33 10.31
N TYR A 186 -12.59 9.47 9.69
CA TYR A 186 -12.24 10.69 10.39
C TYR A 186 -13.44 11.66 10.34
N ALA A 187 -13.99 12.02 11.50
CA ALA A 187 -15.27 12.71 11.59
C ALA A 187 -15.27 14.09 10.93
N ASP A 188 -14.14 14.80 11.00
CA ASP A 188 -13.98 16.15 10.44
C ASP A 188 -13.51 16.13 8.97
N MET A 189 -13.45 14.96 8.35
CA MET A 189 -13.01 14.83 6.96
C MET A 189 -13.98 15.55 6.01
N GLN A 190 -13.41 16.38 5.15
CA GLN A 190 -14.14 17.04 4.08
C GLN A 190 -14.25 16.11 2.87
N ASN A 191 -15.24 16.37 2.02
CA ASN A 191 -15.39 15.66 0.75
C ASN A 191 -14.09 15.71 -0.06
N ASP A 192 -13.86 14.67 -0.85
CA ASP A 192 -12.62 14.47 -1.63
C ASP A 192 -11.35 14.38 -0.76
N GLY A 193 -11.50 14.05 0.53
CA GLY A 193 -10.39 13.90 1.49
C GLY A 193 -9.53 12.66 1.21
N TYR A 194 -10.14 11.57 0.72
CA TYR A 194 -9.48 10.29 0.45
C TYR A 194 -8.72 9.75 1.67
N PHE A 195 -9.39 9.66 2.82
CA PHE A 195 -8.89 8.96 4.00
C PHE A 195 -8.72 7.46 3.69
N GLY A 196 -7.65 6.84 4.21
CA GLY A 196 -7.29 5.47 3.83
C GLY A 196 -6.39 5.41 2.59
N HIS A 197 -5.79 6.52 2.17
CA HIS A 197 -4.89 6.54 1.02
C HIS A 197 -3.59 5.77 1.27
N SER A 198 -3.11 5.78 2.50
CA SER A 198 -2.01 4.96 2.97
C SER A 198 -2.32 4.48 4.39
N ILE A 199 -1.93 3.26 4.70
CA ILE A 199 -2.17 2.63 6.01
C ILE A 199 -0.87 2.01 6.48
N SER A 200 -0.51 2.24 7.74
CA SER A 200 0.57 1.50 8.40
C SER A 200 0.10 1.07 9.78
N VAL A 201 0.46 -0.15 10.18
CA VAL A 201 0.02 -0.77 11.43
C VAL A 201 1.21 -1.41 12.13
N GLU A 202 1.33 -1.18 13.43
CA GLU A 202 2.35 -1.80 14.26
C GLU A 202 1.80 -2.08 15.66
N GLY A 203 1.69 -3.37 16.00
CA GLY A 203 1.04 -3.81 17.23
C GLY A 203 -0.39 -3.28 17.30
N ASP A 204 -0.70 -2.58 18.39
CA ASP A 204 -2.02 -1.99 18.65
C ASP A 204 -2.17 -0.56 18.09
N ARG A 205 -1.26 -0.10 17.22
CA ARG A 205 -1.31 1.24 16.61
C ARG A 205 -1.56 1.16 15.11
N LEU A 206 -2.45 2.02 14.63
CA LEU A 206 -2.84 2.13 13.23
C LEU A 206 -2.74 3.60 12.81
N LEU A 207 -1.90 3.88 11.83
CA LEU A 207 -1.74 5.21 11.24
C LEU A 207 -2.38 5.22 9.85
N ILE A 208 -3.31 6.14 9.64
CA ILE A 208 -4.04 6.26 8.37
C ILE A 208 -3.78 7.64 7.77
N GLY A 209 -3.26 7.66 6.55
CA GLY A 209 -3.04 8.86 5.76
C GLY A 209 -4.25 9.28 4.93
N SER A 210 -4.33 10.58 4.64
CA SER A 210 -5.34 11.17 3.77
C SER A 210 -4.66 11.99 2.67
N ARG A 211 -4.93 11.62 1.40
CA ARG A 211 -4.27 12.24 0.25
C ARG A 211 -4.53 13.75 0.15
N ASN A 212 -5.78 14.14 0.33
CA ASN A 212 -6.25 15.51 0.10
C ASN A 212 -6.74 16.18 1.39
N GLY A 213 -7.05 15.41 2.43
CA GLY A 213 -7.30 15.95 3.77
C GLY A 213 -6.06 16.61 4.40
N ASN A 214 -4.86 16.38 3.85
CA ASN A 214 -3.60 16.96 4.31
C ASN A 214 -3.32 16.63 5.79
N LEU A 215 -3.61 15.39 6.19
CA LEU A 215 -3.47 14.89 7.55
C LEU A 215 -3.17 13.39 7.57
N ALA A 216 -2.66 12.92 8.70
CA ALA A 216 -2.64 11.51 9.06
C ALA A 216 -3.20 11.35 10.48
N VAL A 217 -3.94 10.28 10.74
CA VAL A 217 -4.59 10.04 12.04
C VAL A 217 -4.09 8.74 12.62
N LEU A 218 -3.62 8.79 13.87
CA LEU A 218 -3.23 7.64 14.67
C LEU A 218 -4.41 7.17 15.50
N PHE A 219 -4.69 5.87 15.40
CA PHE A 219 -5.62 5.13 16.23
C PHE A 219 -4.86 4.13 17.08
N GLU A 220 -5.39 3.85 18.27
CA GLU A 220 -4.95 2.76 19.14
C GLU A 220 -6.08 1.77 19.38
N TYR A 221 -5.75 0.48 19.39
CA TYR A 221 -6.70 -0.59 19.65
C TYR A 221 -6.93 -0.76 21.15
N ASN A 222 -8.15 -0.48 21.61
CA ASN A 222 -8.54 -0.61 23.01
C ASN A 222 -9.97 -1.15 23.12
N ASN A 223 -10.22 -2.05 24.07
CA ASN A 223 -11.54 -2.64 24.32
C ASN A 223 -12.27 -3.12 23.04
N SER A 224 -11.51 -3.77 22.15
CA SER A 224 -11.97 -4.29 20.87
C SER A 224 -12.43 -3.23 19.85
N ARG A 225 -11.93 -2.00 19.95
CA ARG A 225 -12.23 -0.87 19.05
C ARG A 225 -10.97 -0.05 18.75
N TRP A 226 -10.94 0.59 17.59
CA TRP A 226 -9.93 1.57 17.24
C TRP A 226 -10.36 2.96 17.71
N GLU A 227 -9.58 3.58 18.59
CA GLU A 227 -9.83 4.90 19.14
C GLU A 227 -8.85 5.91 18.56
N GLU A 228 -9.34 7.06 18.07
CA GLU A 228 -8.47 8.16 17.64
C GLU A 228 -7.63 8.67 18.83
N LYS A 229 -6.32 8.80 18.64
CA LYS A 229 -5.38 9.27 19.67
C LYS A 229 -4.63 10.53 19.27
N HIS A 230 -4.28 10.65 18.00
CA HIS A 230 -3.50 11.79 17.53
C HIS A 230 -3.79 12.09 16.07
N THR A 231 -3.89 13.37 15.74
CA THR A 231 -4.02 13.85 14.36
C THR A 231 -2.79 14.68 14.01
N PHE A 232 -2.04 14.21 13.02
CA PHE A 232 -0.88 14.88 12.47
C PHE A 232 -1.29 15.78 11.31
N THR A 233 -0.85 17.02 11.33
CA THR A 233 -1.07 17.99 10.26
C THR A 233 0.23 18.74 9.93
N ALA A 234 0.33 19.22 8.70
CA ALA A 234 1.44 20.09 8.33
C ALA A 234 1.34 21.44 9.05
N GLU A 235 2.44 21.92 9.65
CA GLU A 235 2.51 23.26 10.26
C GLU A 235 2.22 24.39 9.26
N LYS A 236 2.56 24.16 7.99
CA LYS A 236 2.33 25.07 6.88
C LYS A 236 1.41 24.43 5.87
N TYR A 237 0.13 24.78 5.95
CA TYR A 237 -0.86 24.31 4.99
C TYR A 237 -0.49 24.72 3.57
N GLN A 238 -0.28 23.70 2.73
CA GLN A 238 -0.18 23.82 1.29
C GLN A 238 -1.23 22.89 0.71
N SER A 239 -2.22 23.43 0.00
CA SER A 239 -3.32 22.64 -0.56
C SER A 239 -2.85 21.51 -1.47
N LYS A 240 -1.68 21.66 -2.10
CA LYS A 240 -1.03 20.63 -2.93
C LYS A 240 0.05 19.83 -2.21
N GLY A 241 0.35 20.14 -0.94
CA GLY A 241 1.37 19.45 -0.15
C GLY A 241 1.09 17.97 0.01
N ARG A 242 -0.20 17.61 0.18
CA ARG A 242 -0.68 16.24 0.38
C ARG A 242 -0.04 15.58 1.60
N TYR A 243 -0.09 16.27 2.74
CA TYR A 243 0.38 15.70 4.00
C TYR A 243 -0.43 14.47 4.39
N GLY A 244 0.25 13.39 4.78
CA GLY A 244 -0.39 12.08 4.95
C GLY A 244 -0.55 11.29 3.64
N TYR A 245 0.21 11.62 2.59
CA TYR A 245 0.18 10.84 1.36
C TYR A 245 0.74 9.43 1.57
N ALA A 246 1.89 9.33 2.24
CA ALA A 246 2.48 8.07 2.66
C ALA A 246 2.71 8.12 4.16
N VAL A 247 2.44 7.03 4.86
CA VAL A 247 2.61 6.92 6.30
C VAL A 247 3.35 5.64 6.63
N GLU A 248 4.19 5.68 7.67
CA GLU A 248 4.83 4.48 8.20
C GLU A 248 4.99 4.58 9.72
N LEU A 249 4.67 3.48 10.40
CA LEU A 249 4.93 3.28 11.82
C LEU A 249 6.12 2.35 12.00
N SER A 250 7.01 2.71 12.92
CA SER A 250 8.10 1.82 13.33
C SER A 250 8.55 2.16 14.75
N ASP A 251 8.43 1.20 15.65
CA ASP A 251 8.64 1.34 17.08
C ASP A 251 7.97 2.61 17.62
N ASN A 252 8.73 3.53 18.23
CA ASN A 252 8.21 4.80 18.73
C ASN A 252 8.28 5.92 17.67
N ARG A 253 8.23 5.60 16.38
CA ARG A 253 8.31 6.59 15.30
C ARG A 253 7.11 6.51 14.37
N ALA A 254 6.75 7.67 13.84
CA ALA A 254 5.82 7.82 12.74
C ALA A 254 6.49 8.68 11.67
N ILE A 255 6.48 8.20 10.43
CA ILE A 255 6.99 8.91 9.25
C ILE A 255 5.80 9.31 8.40
N ILE A 256 5.72 10.58 8.01
CA ILE A 256 4.60 11.10 7.23
C ILE A 256 5.10 11.89 6.03
N GLY A 257 4.76 11.43 4.83
CA GLY A 257 5.12 12.04 3.55
C GLY A 257 4.11 13.07 3.05
N TYR A 258 4.63 14.11 2.40
CA TYR A 258 3.90 15.18 1.72
C TYR A 258 4.62 15.52 0.40
N PRO A 259 4.48 14.67 -0.64
CA PRO A 259 5.28 14.74 -1.85
C PRO A 259 5.06 16.01 -2.68
N GLY A 260 3.97 16.74 -2.45
CA GLY A 260 3.73 18.01 -3.16
C GLY A 260 4.28 19.25 -2.45
N TYR A 261 4.93 19.09 -1.30
CA TYR A 261 5.49 20.21 -0.54
C TYR A 261 6.52 20.98 -1.35
N ASN A 262 6.31 22.29 -1.53
CA ASN A 262 7.16 23.17 -2.32
C ASN A 262 7.50 22.65 -3.74
N SER A 263 6.73 21.71 -4.29
CA SER A 263 7.02 21.00 -5.55
C SER A 263 8.26 20.10 -5.57
N TYR A 264 8.96 19.92 -4.44
CA TYR A 264 10.10 19.00 -4.31
C TYR A 264 9.78 17.78 -3.44
N GLY A 265 8.77 17.90 -2.58
CA GLY A 265 8.35 16.88 -1.62
C GLY A 265 9.13 16.95 -0.31
N ALA A 266 8.48 16.49 0.74
CA ALA A 266 9.06 16.38 2.08
C ALA A 266 8.43 15.23 2.86
N PHE A 267 9.06 14.87 3.97
CA PHE A 267 8.48 14.00 4.98
C PHE A 267 8.91 14.43 6.38
N ASP A 268 8.05 14.15 7.35
CA ASP A 268 8.27 14.42 8.76
C ASP A 268 8.52 13.12 9.52
N ILE A 269 9.43 13.17 10.49
CA ILE A 269 9.66 12.09 11.45
C ILE A 269 9.21 12.57 12.82
N TYR A 270 8.20 11.89 13.37
CA TYR A 270 7.74 12.06 14.74
C TYR A 270 8.30 10.94 15.61
N GLN A 271 8.54 11.27 16.87
CA GLN A 271 9.00 10.34 17.88
C GLN A 271 8.06 10.44 19.09
N PHE A 272 7.56 9.29 19.55
CA PHE A 272 6.72 9.20 20.73
C PHE A 272 7.60 9.23 22.00
N GLU A 273 7.45 10.30 22.77
CA GLU A 273 8.19 10.57 24.01
C GLU A 273 7.29 11.32 25.00
N ASN A 274 7.38 10.95 26.29
CA ASN A 274 6.61 11.59 27.36
C ASN A 274 5.10 11.68 27.06
N GLU A 275 4.51 10.57 26.62
CA GLU A 275 3.07 10.46 26.29
C GLU A 275 2.62 11.38 25.13
N SER A 276 3.54 11.83 24.29
CA SER A 276 3.24 12.73 23.18
C SER A 276 4.06 12.43 21.93
N TRP A 277 3.51 12.75 20.77
CA TRP A 277 4.23 12.69 19.50
C TRP A 277 4.92 14.03 19.23
N ILE A 278 6.24 13.98 19.12
CA ILE A 278 7.07 15.18 18.93
C ILE A 278 7.74 15.08 17.55
N LYS A 279 7.51 16.09 16.69
CA LYS A 279 8.24 16.23 15.42
C LYS A 279 9.73 16.43 15.72
N LYS A 280 10.57 15.51 15.25
CA LYS A 280 12.03 15.56 15.44
C LYS A 280 12.73 16.15 14.23
N VAL A 281 12.28 15.80 13.03
CA VAL A 281 12.94 16.17 11.77
C VAL A 281 11.89 16.44 10.72
N GLU A 282 12.10 17.51 9.95
CA GLU A 282 11.51 17.71 8.62
C GLU A 282 12.62 17.45 7.59
N VAL A 283 12.38 16.54 6.66
CA VAL A 283 13.31 16.24 5.57
C VAL A 283 12.67 16.70 4.27
N THR A 284 13.28 17.68 3.63
CA THR A 284 12.91 18.13 2.28
C THR A 284 13.81 17.46 1.25
N ASN A 285 13.24 17.11 0.10
CA ASN A 285 14.06 16.72 -1.05
C ASN A 285 15.03 17.86 -1.41
N PRO A 286 16.34 17.60 -1.54
CA PRO A 286 17.37 18.63 -1.81
C PRO A 286 17.16 19.43 -3.11
#